data_AF-A0A3M1XEG0-F1
#
_entry.id   AF-A0A3M1XEG0-F1
#
_cell.length_a   1.000
_cell.length_b   1.000
_cell.length_c   1.000
_cell.angle_alpha   90.00
_cell.angle_beta   90.00
_cell.angle_gamma   90.00
#
_symmetry.space_group_name_H-M   'P 1'
#
loop_
_entity.id
_entity.type
_entity.pdbx_description
1 polymer ?
#
loop_
_entity_poly.entity_id
_entity_poly.type
_entity_poly.pdbx_seq_one_letter_code
_entity_poly.pdbx_strand_id
1 'polypeptide(L)'
;MVERLNRLGAGFERHWLAVLVGILLTYSLLPVGAPILKKLGLDALAQIIYQPYKLMCHTYGFRSFFLFGEQFVYSRPEFEQASGIDTGTFIGLLQARDFQGDARMGYKVALCQRDVAIYFAMGINGIAYALVRRRARPMPWLVFVLIGVVPIGVDGFSQLLSQPPFNLLPYRESTWGLRLITGALFGFSLAWLIFPLIESAFKPLPAAPRTAVRSD
;
A
#
# COMPACT_ATOMS: atom_id res chain seq x y z
N MET A 1 29.29 -21.71 -4.76
CA MET A 1 28.53 -20.54 -4.26
C MET A 1 28.07 -19.63 -5.41
N VAL A 2 28.98 -19.14 -6.25
CA VAL A 2 28.69 -18.29 -7.42
C VAL A 2 27.66 -18.90 -8.38
N GLU A 3 27.75 -20.19 -8.69
CA GLU A 3 26.81 -20.83 -9.62
C GLU A 3 25.38 -20.98 -9.05
N ARG A 4 25.24 -21.15 -7.73
CA ARG A 4 23.92 -21.13 -7.07
C ARG A 4 23.32 -19.73 -7.09
N LEU A 5 24.13 -18.70 -6.87
CA LEU A 5 23.71 -17.30 -6.97
C LEU A 5 23.26 -16.94 -8.39
N ASN A 6 23.99 -17.39 -9.42
CA ASN A 6 23.62 -17.17 -10.82
C ASN A 6 22.30 -17.88 -11.18
N ARG A 7 22.08 -19.11 -10.71
CA ARG A 7 20.80 -19.82 -10.91
C ARG A 7 19.63 -19.16 -10.19
N LEU A 8 19.86 -18.65 -8.98
CA LEU A 8 18.85 -17.89 -8.23
C LEU A 8 18.51 -16.57 -8.95
N GLY A 9 19.51 -15.85 -9.45
CA GLY A 9 19.34 -14.64 -10.25
C GLY A 9 18.51 -14.89 -11.52
N ALA A 10 18.89 -15.88 -12.32
CA ALA A 10 18.15 -16.26 -13.53
C ALA A 10 16.72 -16.75 -13.24
N GLY A 11 16.51 -17.43 -12.10
CA GLY A 11 15.20 -17.85 -11.63
C GLY A 11 14.30 -16.66 -11.25
N PHE A 12 14.88 -15.67 -10.58
CA PHE A 12 14.22 -14.41 -10.25
C PHE A 12 13.88 -13.61 -11.51
N GLU A 13 14.81 -13.41 -12.44
CA GLU A 13 14.54 -12.71 -13.71
C GLU A 13 13.40 -13.35 -14.51
N ARG A 14 13.26 -14.68 -14.46
CA ARG A 14 12.16 -15.36 -15.14
C ARG A 14 10.79 -15.14 -14.45
N HIS A 15 10.78 -15.04 -13.13
CA HIS A 15 9.56 -14.99 -12.32
C HIS A 15 9.37 -13.68 -11.54
N TRP A 16 10.12 -12.63 -11.87
CA TRP A 16 10.18 -11.39 -11.10
C TRP A 16 8.79 -10.81 -10.86
N LEU A 17 7.94 -10.85 -11.89
CA LEU A 17 6.58 -10.33 -11.83
C LEU A 17 5.72 -11.13 -10.85
N ALA A 18 5.82 -12.47 -10.88
CA ALA A 18 5.08 -13.33 -9.96
C ALA A 18 5.54 -13.13 -8.51
N VAL A 19 6.86 -12.97 -8.30
CA VAL A 19 7.44 -12.68 -6.99
C VAL A 19 6.94 -11.33 -6.47
N LEU A 20 7.03 -10.26 -7.27
CA LEU A 20 6.58 -8.93 -6.86
C LEU A 20 5.07 -8.87 -6.61
N VAL A 21 4.26 -9.45 -7.50
CA VAL A 21 2.80 -9.54 -7.30
C VAL A 21 2.48 -10.36 -6.05
N GLY A 22 3.16 -11.48 -5.83
CA GLY A 22 2.99 -12.30 -4.63
C GLY A 22 3.31 -11.53 -3.36
N ILE A 23 4.41 -10.76 -3.34
CA ILE A 23 4.77 -9.90 -2.22
C ILE A 23 3.69 -8.82 -1.98
N LEU A 24 3.26 -8.12 -3.03
CA LEU A 24 2.27 -7.03 -2.93
C LEU A 24 0.90 -7.53 -2.43
N LEU A 25 0.42 -8.66 -2.95
CA LEU A 25 -0.84 -9.27 -2.53
C LEU A 25 -0.73 -9.83 -1.11
N THR A 26 0.39 -10.48 -0.77
CA THR A 26 0.61 -10.95 0.61
C THR A 26 0.66 -9.78 1.57
N TYR A 27 1.37 -8.71 1.24
CA TYR A 27 1.49 -7.52 2.09
C TYR A 27 0.14 -6.81 2.29
N SER A 28 -0.74 -6.80 1.28
CA SER A 28 -2.05 -6.16 1.37
C SER A 28 -3.13 -7.05 2.02
N LEU A 29 -3.05 -8.37 1.87
CA LEU A 29 -4.06 -9.31 2.37
C LEU A 29 -3.73 -9.91 3.74
N LEU A 30 -2.46 -10.12 4.07
CA LEU A 30 -2.05 -10.65 5.37
C LEU A 30 -2.60 -9.83 6.57
N PRO A 31 -2.68 -8.48 6.51
CA PRO A 31 -3.31 -7.66 7.55
C PRO A 31 -4.76 -8.01 7.89
N VAL A 32 -5.49 -8.63 6.95
CA VAL A 32 -6.87 -9.11 7.16
C VAL A 32 -6.89 -10.36 8.05
N GLY A 33 -5.79 -11.11 8.11
CA GLY A 33 -5.63 -12.25 9.02
C GLY A 33 -5.61 -11.86 10.49
N ALA A 34 -5.12 -10.67 10.83
CA ALA A 34 -5.02 -10.20 12.22
C ALA A 34 -6.39 -10.14 12.94
N PRO A 35 -7.43 -9.48 12.39
CA PRO A 35 -8.75 -9.48 13.01
C PRO A 35 -9.42 -10.86 13.04
N ILE A 36 -9.13 -11.74 12.07
CA ILE A 36 -9.62 -13.14 12.09
C ILE A 36 -9.03 -13.89 13.29
N LEU A 37 -7.71 -13.80 13.50
CA LEU A 37 -7.04 -14.42 14.62
C LEU A 37 -7.54 -13.87 15.97
N LYS A 38 -7.75 -12.55 16.08
CA LYS A 38 -8.39 -11.94 17.25
C LYS A 38 -9.78 -12.50 17.52
N LYS A 39 -10.62 -12.63 16.48
CA LYS A 39 -11.98 -13.19 16.61
C LYS A 39 -11.98 -14.64 17.09
N LEU A 40 -10.96 -15.41 16.74
CA LEU A 40 -10.75 -16.79 17.18
C LEU A 40 -10.09 -16.90 18.57
N GLY A 41 -9.76 -15.78 19.23
CA GLY A 41 -9.06 -15.76 20.51
C GLY A 41 -7.56 -16.07 20.42
N LEU A 42 -6.99 -16.12 19.22
CA LEU A 42 -5.57 -16.43 18.96
C LEU A 42 -4.72 -15.15 19.02
N ASP A 43 -4.75 -14.48 20.16
CA ASP A 43 -4.19 -13.14 20.34
C ASP A 43 -2.68 -13.06 20.07
N ALA A 44 -1.91 -14.05 20.52
CA ALA A 44 -0.48 -14.11 20.30
C ALA A 44 -0.12 -14.18 18.81
N LEU A 45 -0.88 -14.97 18.03
CA LEU A 45 -0.69 -15.08 16.58
C LEU A 45 -1.11 -13.79 15.87
N ALA A 46 -2.16 -13.12 16.35
CA ALA A 46 -2.55 -11.82 15.82
C ALA A 46 -1.44 -10.78 15.98
N GLN A 47 -0.68 -10.80 17.09
CA GLN A 47 0.44 -9.87 17.31
C GLN A 47 1.59 -10.05 16.31
N ILE A 48 1.82 -11.27 15.81
CA ILE A 48 2.82 -11.53 14.76
C ILE A 48 2.50 -10.71 13.50
N ILE A 49 1.21 -10.45 13.24
CA ILE A 49 0.77 -9.59 12.15
C ILE A 49 0.69 -8.12 12.59
N TYR A 50 0.07 -7.78 13.73
CA TYR A 50 -0.09 -6.37 14.11
C TYR A 50 1.22 -5.62 14.31
N GLN A 51 2.23 -6.25 14.94
CA GLN A 51 3.44 -5.53 15.37
C GLN A 51 4.30 -5.04 14.19
N PRO A 52 4.64 -5.86 13.17
CA PRO A 52 5.42 -5.38 12.04
C PRO A 52 4.71 -4.28 11.25
N TYR A 53 3.39 -4.40 11.06
CA TYR A 53 2.63 -3.41 10.30
C TYR A 53 2.46 -2.08 11.03
N LYS A 54 2.45 -2.09 12.37
CA LYS A 54 2.48 -0.87 13.19
C LYS A 54 3.73 -0.01 12.97
N LEU A 55 4.84 -0.62 12.52
CA LEU A 55 6.07 0.11 12.17
C LEU A 55 6.00 0.72 10.77
N MET A 56 5.25 0.10 9.87
CA MET A 56 5.15 0.51 8.46
C MET A 56 4.06 1.56 8.24
N CYS A 57 3.02 1.52 9.07
CA CYS A 57 1.88 2.42 9.00
C CYS A 57 1.47 2.88 10.40
N HIS A 58 0.91 4.09 10.50
CA HIS A 58 0.37 4.57 11.76
C HIS A 58 -0.85 3.80 12.26
N THR A 59 -1.45 2.90 11.47
CA THR A 59 -2.54 1.96 11.85
C THR A 59 -3.65 2.54 12.75
N TYR A 60 -3.95 3.84 12.64
CA TYR A 60 -4.98 4.49 13.45
C TYR A 60 -6.34 3.82 13.24
N GLY A 61 -7.08 3.56 14.33
CA GLY A 61 -8.40 2.94 14.28
C GLY A 61 -9.33 3.63 13.27
N PHE A 62 -9.49 4.95 13.35
CA PHE A 62 -10.33 5.76 12.42
C PHE A 62 -9.80 5.86 10.97
N ARG A 63 -8.70 5.18 10.65
CA ARG A 63 -8.15 5.03 9.29
C ARG A 63 -8.04 3.57 8.85
N SER A 64 -8.58 2.63 9.61
CA SER A 64 -8.56 1.19 9.33
C SER A 64 -9.97 0.67 9.05
N PHE A 65 -10.04 -0.52 8.49
CA PHE A 65 -11.29 -1.28 8.41
C PHE A 65 -11.44 -2.14 9.67
N PHE A 66 -12.67 -2.32 10.13
CA PHE A 66 -13.00 -3.21 11.25
C PHE A 66 -13.80 -4.41 10.76
N LEU A 67 -13.48 -5.59 11.27
CA LEU A 67 -14.20 -6.83 10.98
C LEU A 67 -14.82 -7.38 12.26
N PHE A 68 -15.95 -8.08 12.11
CA PHE A 68 -16.66 -8.79 13.19
C PHE A 68 -17.25 -7.88 14.28
N GLY A 69 -17.53 -6.61 13.95
CA GLY A 69 -18.19 -5.65 14.84
C GLY A 69 -19.39 -4.98 14.19
N GLU A 70 -19.90 -3.94 14.85
CA GLU A 70 -21.10 -3.19 14.44
C GLU A 70 -20.94 -2.47 13.09
N GLN A 71 -19.74 -1.93 12.80
CA GLN A 71 -19.47 -1.19 11.57
C GLN A 71 -18.13 -1.59 10.95
N PHE A 72 -18.06 -1.46 9.63
CA PHE A 72 -16.84 -1.74 8.86
C PHE A 72 -15.83 -0.58 8.89
N VAL A 73 -16.32 0.65 9.10
CA VAL A 73 -15.52 1.88 9.15
C VAL A 73 -16.10 2.77 10.24
N TYR A 74 -15.22 3.43 10.98
CA TYR A 74 -15.58 4.51 11.89
C TYR A 74 -14.84 5.77 11.44
N SER A 75 -15.55 6.87 11.20
CA SER A 75 -14.94 8.19 11.10
C SER A 75 -14.27 8.56 12.43
N ARG A 76 -13.45 9.63 12.44
CA ARG A 76 -12.74 10.01 13.67
C ARG A 76 -13.71 10.28 14.85
N PRO A 77 -14.77 11.10 14.71
CA PRO A 77 -15.71 11.32 15.82
C PRO A 77 -16.43 10.05 16.26
N GLU A 78 -16.83 9.20 15.31
CA GLU A 78 -17.48 7.91 15.62
C GLU A 78 -16.52 6.98 16.37
N PHE A 79 -15.24 6.96 15.99
CA PHE A 79 -14.21 6.18 16.66
C PHE A 79 -13.97 6.67 18.08
N GLU A 80 -13.86 7.98 18.29
CA GLU A 80 -13.69 8.58 19.63
C GLU A 80 -14.87 8.26 20.53
N GLN A 81 -16.10 8.44 20.03
CA GLN A 81 -17.32 8.09 20.74
C GLN A 81 -17.37 6.59 21.06
N ALA A 82 -16.93 5.75 20.13
CA ALA A 82 -17.05 4.32 20.26
C ALA A 82 -15.98 3.68 21.17
N SER A 83 -14.77 4.21 21.15
CA SER A 83 -13.62 3.69 21.91
C SER A 83 -13.37 4.45 23.22
N GLY A 84 -13.90 5.66 23.37
CA GLY A 84 -13.60 6.56 24.49
C GLY A 84 -12.20 7.20 24.41
N ILE A 85 -11.50 7.08 23.29
CA ILE A 85 -10.15 7.61 23.10
C ILE A 85 -10.23 9.00 22.48
N ASP A 86 -9.66 10.03 23.11
CA ASP A 86 -9.60 11.40 22.57
C ASP A 86 -8.42 11.58 21.60
N THR A 87 -8.68 11.54 20.29
CA THR A 87 -7.65 11.64 19.26
C THR A 87 -7.21 13.07 18.94
N GLY A 88 -7.71 14.06 19.67
CA GLY A 88 -7.22 15.44 19.64
C GLY A 88 -5.88 15.61 20.36
N THR A 89 -5.52 14.68 21.25
CA THR A 89 -4.25 14.71 21.99
C THR A 89 -3.20 13.79 21.36
N PHE A 90 -1.92 14.12 21.60
CA PHE A 90 -0.81 13.25 21.18
C PHE A 90 -0.92 11.84 21.78
N ILE A 91 -1.27 11.74 23.07
CA ILE A 91 -1.43 10.46 23.76
C ILE A 91 -2.60 9.66 23.18
N GLY A 92 -3.73 10.31 22.92
CA GLY A 92 -4.87 9.62 22.34
C GLY A 92 -4.64 9.18 20.89
N LEU A 93 -3.81 9.89 20.11
CA LEU A 93 -3.34 9.38 18.81
C LEU A 93 -2.52 8.09 18.96
N LEU A 94 -1.64 8.00 19.97
CA LEU A 94 -0.90 6.78 20.25
C LEU A 94 -1.84 5.64 20.69
N GLN A 95 -2.83 5.94 21.53
CA GLN A 95 -3.87 4.98 21.92
C GLN A 95 -4.70 4.52 20.73
N ALA A 96 -5.10 5.42 19.81
CA ALA A 96 -5.86 5.08 18.61
C ALA A 96 -5.06 4.22 17.62
N ARG A 97 -3.74 4.41 17.55
CA ARG A 97 -2.82 3.49 16.83
C ARG A 97 -2.78 2.13 17.52
N ASP A 98 -2.79 2.09 18.85
CA ASP A 98 -2.58 0.86 19.61
C ASP A 98 -3.89 0.06 19.81
N PHE A 99 -5.04 0.72 19.67
CA PHE A 99 -6.36 0.11 19.77
C PHE A 99 -6.58 -0.90 18.65
N GLN A 100 -6.60 -2.19 18.97
CA GLN A 100 -6.80 -3.28 18.00
C GLN A 100 -8.28 -3.61 17.77
N GLY A 101 -9.17 -3.12 18.63
CA GLY A 101 -10.59 -3.44 18.60
C GLY A 101 -11.09 -4.21 19.82
N ASP A 102 -12.40 -4.41 19.87
CA ASP A 102 -13.13 -5.08 20.95
C ASP A 102 -14.34 -5.84 20.40
N ALA A 103 -15.15 -6.44 21.29
CA ALA A 103 -16.31 -7.23 20.89
C ALA A 103 -17.41 -6.42 20.19
N ARG A 104 -17.50 -5.11 20.43
CA ARG A 104 -18.52 -4.22 19.87
C ARG A 104 -18.06 -3.62 18.56
N MET A 105 -16.89 -2.98 18.55
CA MET A 105 -16.35 -2.34 17.35
C MET A 105 -15.82 -3.36 16.35
N GLY A 106 -15.55 -4.59 16.78
CA GLY A 106 -14.82 -5.58 16.01
C GLY A 106 -13.32 -5.31 16.09
N TYR A 107 -12.54 -6.04 15.28
CA TYR A 107 -11.09 -5.94 15.25
C TYR A 107 -10.61 -5.27 13.96
N LYS A 108 -9.63 -4.39 14.08
CA LYS A 108 -9.15 -3.63 12.92
C LYS A 108 -8.22 -4.46 12.04
N VAL A 109 -8.24 -4.20 10.73
CA VAL A 109 -7.20 -4.65 9.82
C VAL A 109 -5.88 -3.97 10.21
N ALA A 110 -4.78 -4.74 10.21
CA ALA A 110 -3.48 -4.29 10.67
C ALA A 110 -2.79 -3.23 9.76
N LEU A 111 -3.47 -2.70 8.76
CA LEU A 111 -2.96 -1.72 7.80
C LEU A 111 -4.05 -0.66 7.53
N CYS A 112 -3.66 0.57 7.20
CA CYS A 112 -4.65 1.62 6.94
C CYS A 112 -5.36 1.42 5.59
N GLN A 113 -6.55 2.01 5.46
CA GLN A 113 -7.39 1.95 4.26
C GLN A 113 -6.63 2.37 2.99
N ARG A 114 -5.80 3.42 3.08
CA ARG A 114 -5.04 3.94 1.93
C ARG A 114 -3.93 2.97 1.50
N ASP A 115 -3.17 2.44 2.44
CA ASP A 115 -2.07 1.52 2.13
C ASP A 115 -2.60 0.19 1.59
N VAL A 116 -3.69 -0.33 2.16
CA VAL A 116 -4.42 -1.48 1.60
C VAL A 116 -4.77 -1.20 0.13
N ALA A 117 -5.34 -0.04 -0.17
CA ALA A 117 -5.69 0.32 -1.54
C ALA A 117 -4.49 0.42 -2.48
N ILE A 118 -3.39 1.04 -2.04
CA ILE A 118 -2.16 1.19 -2.84
C ILE A 118 -1.59 -0.18 -3.20
N TYR A 119 -1.26 -0.99 -2.20
CA TYR A 119 -0.55 -2.25 -2.42
C TYR A 119 -1.44 -3.30 -3.10
N PHE A 120 -2.73 -3.33 -2.76
CA PHE A 120 -3.67 -4.21 -3.44
C PHE A 120 -3.85 -3.81 -4.91
N ALA A 121 -4.01 -2.52 -5.21
CA ALA A 121 -4.12 -2.05 -6.60
C ALA A 121 -2.84 -2.33 -7.40
N MET A 122 -1.65 -2.19 -6.80
CA MET A 122 -0.39 -2.59 -7.44
C MET A 122 -0.35 -4.10 -7.75
N GLY A 123 -0.80 -4.94 -6.80
CA GLY A 123 -0.87 -6.39 -7.00
C GLY A 123 -1.82 -6.79 -8.13
N ILE A 124 -3.05 -6.24 -8.12
CA ILE A 124 -4.04 -6.45 -9.19
C ILE A 124 -3.53 -5.92 -10.54
N ASN A 125 -2.89 -4.76 -10.54
CA ASN A 125 -2.26 -4.21 -11.73
C ASN A 125 -1.18 -5.15 -12.28
N GLY A 126 -0.38 -5.80 -11.42
CA GLY A 126 0.62 -6.75 -11.86
C GLY A 126 0.03 -8.01 -12.49
N ILE A 127 -1.13 -8.48 -12.01
CA ILE A 127 -1.90 -9.53 -12.68
C ILE A 127 -2.36 -9.04 -14.06
N ALA A 128 -2.95 -7.84 -14.14
CA ALA A 128 -3.38 -7.26 -15.41
C ALA A 128 -2.21 -7.06 -16.39
N TYR A 129 -1.06 -6.59 -15.89
CA TYR A 129 0.18 -6.43 -16.64
C TYR A 129 0.67 -7.78 -17.16
N ALA A 130 0.62 -8.86 -16.37
CA ALA A 130 1.01 -10.19 -16.82
C ALA A 130 0.25 -10.63 -18.09
N LEU A 131 -1.05 -10.30 -18.17
CA LEU A 131 -1.91 -10.63 -19.32
C LEU A 131 -1.54 -9.85 -20.59
N VAL A 132 -0.97 -8.64 -20.46
CA VAL A 132 -0.64 -7.76 -21.59
C VAL A 132 0.85 -7.45 -21.73
N ARG A 133 1.70 -8.14 -20.96
CA ARG A 133 3.12 -7.84 -20.73
C ARG A 133 3.91 -7.60 -22.02
N ARG A 134 3.63 -8.38 -23.07
CA ARG A 134 4.35 -8.30 -24.35
C ARG A 134 4.12 -6.98 -25.11
N ARG A 135 2.98 -6.32 -24.89
CA ARG A 135 2.58 -5.08 -25.57
C ARG A 135 2.48 -3.87 -24.64
N ALA A 136 2.56 -4.10 -23.34
CA ALA A 136 2.50 -3.05 -22.34
C ALA A 136 3.68 -2.10 -22.48
N ARG A 137 3.41 -0.80 -22.38
CA ARG A 137 4.40 0.28 -22.35
C ARG A 137 4.27 1.02 -21.03
N PRO A 138 5.36 1.61 -20.51
CA PRO A 138 5.28 2.45 -19.33
C PRO A 138 4.23 3.53 -19.52
N MET A 139 3.44 3.80 -18.48
CA MET A 139 2.56 4.96 -18.45
C MET A 139 3.37 6.24 -18.74
N PRO A 140 2.88 7.18 -19.58
CA PRO A 140 3.56 8.47 -19.74
C PRO A 140 3.66 9.17 -18.39
N TRP A 141 4.83 9.73 -18.08
CA TRP A 141 5.12 10.29 -16.75
C TRP A 141 4.09 11.34 -16.31
N LEU A 142 3.61 12.18 -17.24
CA LEU A 142 2.63 13.21 -16.95
C LEU A 142 1.27 12.61 -16.59
N VAL A 143 0.87 11.52 -17.24
CA VAL A 143 -0.36 10.79 -16.89
C VAL A 143 -0.25 10.18 -15.50
N PHE A 144 0.91 9.62 -15.15
CA PHE A 144 1.18 9.12 -13.79
C PHE A 144 1.09 10.25 -12.75
N VAL A 145 1.66 11.42 -13.03
CA VAL A 145 1.57 12.57 -12.12
C VAL A 145 0.12 13.02 -11.96
N LEU A 146 -0.61 13.24 -13.05
CA LEU A 146 -1.97 13.77 -13.01
C LEU A 146 -2.99 12.81 -12.40
N ILE A 147 -2.89 11.50 -12.68
CA ILE A 147 -3.87 10.50 -12.23
C ILE A 147 -3.42 9.84 -10.92
N GLY A 148 -2.13 9.56 -10.76
CA GLY A 148 -1.60 8.88 -9.60
C GLY A 148 -1.25 9.84 -8.47
N VAL A 149 -0.37 10.81 -8.73
CA VAL A 149 0.27 11.63 -7.68
C VAL A 149 -0.61 12.80 -7.24
N VAL A 150 -1.23 13.52 -8.16
CA VAL A 150 -2.03 14.71 -7.82
C VAL A 150 -3.21 14.36 -6.91
N PRO A 151 -4.03 13.32 -7.15
CA PRO A 151 -5.19 13.05 -6.29
C PRO A 151 -4.79 12.66 -4.86
N ILE A 152 -3.82 11.76 -4.70
CA ILE A 152 -3.31 11.36 -3.37
C ILE A 152 -2.56 12.49 -2.67
N GLY A 153 -1.85 13.32 -3.44
CA GLY A 153 -1.17 14.52 -2.96
C GLY A 153 -2.16 15.55 -2.44
N VAL A 154 -3.19 15.92 -3.22
CA VAL A 154 -4.24 16.85 -2.81
C VAL A 154 -4.95 16.34 -1.55
N ASP A 155 -5.34 15.07 -1.51
CA ASP A 155 -5.98 14.47 -0.34
C ASP A 155 -5.07 14.44 0.90
N GLY A 156 -3.81 14.04 0.74
CA GLY A 156 -2.83 13.98 1.83
C GLY A 156 -2.40 15.35 2.35
N PHE A 157 -2.04 16.28 1.46
CA PHE A 157 -1.59 17.62 1.83
C PHE A 157 -2.73 18.46 2.40
N SER A 158 -3.93 18.43 1.83
CA SER A 158 -5.06 19.16 2.43
C SER A 158 -5.37 18.67 3.85
N GLN A 159 -5.26 17.37 4.10
CA GLN A 159 -5.37 16.82 5.45
C GLN A 159 -4.22 17.27 6.35
N LEU A 160 -2.97 17.15 5.90
CA LEU A 160 -1.78 17.54 6.67
C LEU A 160 -1.79 19.03 7.05
N LEU A 161 -2.11 19.89 6.09
CA LEU A 161 -2.15 21.35 6.29
C LEU A 161 -3.34 21.80 7.15
N SER A 162 -4.41 20.99 7.24
CA SER A 162 -5.57 21.27 8.10
C SER A 162 -5.38 20.85 9.57
N GLN A 163 -4.35 20.04 9.87
CA GLN A 163 -4.15 19.46 11.21
C GLN A 163 -2.96 20.12 11.93
N PRO A 164 -2.90 20.05 13.27
CA PRO A 164 -1.74 20.48 14.03
C PRO A 164 -0.46 19.77 13.58
N PRO A 165 0.69 20.47 13.50
CA PRO A 165 0.92 21.84 13.95
C PRO A 165 0.54 22.94 12.94
N PHE A 166 0.18 22.60 11.70
CA PHE A 166 0.06 23.58 10.61
C PHE A 166 -1.22 24.43 10.70
N ASN A 167 -2.39 23.80 10.83
CA ASN A 167 -3.70 24.48 10.94
C ASN A 167 -3.94 25.61 9.90
N LEU A 168 -3.41 25.47 8.68
CA LEU A 168 -3.50 26.47 7.61
C LEU A 168 -4.84 26.41 6.85
N LEU A 169 -5.56 25.31 6.97
CA LEU A 169 -6.85 25.06 6.32
C LEU A 169 -7.90 24.65 7.36
N PRO A 170 -9.21 24.78 7.06
CA PRO A 170 -10.26 24.23 7.90
C PRO A 170 -10.03 22.75 8.17
N TYR A 171 -10.22 22.33 9.44
CA TYR A 171 -9.93 20.97 9.88
C TYR A 171 -10.63 19.95 8.98
N ARG A 172 -9.83 19.03 8.44
CA ARG A 172 -10.31 17.98 7.54
C ARG A 172 -9.63 16.66 7.87
N GLU A 173 -10.42 15.60 7.87
CA GLU A 173 -9.93 14.23 7.85
C GLU A 173 -10.43 13.58 6.56
N SER A 174 -9.53 12.89 5.83
CA SER A 174 -9.88 12.22 4.58
C SER A 174 -10.95 11.14 4.85
N THR A 175 -11.93 11.02 3.97
CA THR A 175 -12.94 9.97 4.11
C THR A 175 -12.36 8.62 3.67
N TRP A 176 -12.92 7.53 4.16
CA TRP A 176 -12.46 6.19 3.77
C TRP A 176 -12.54 5.97 2.26
N GLY A 177 -13.59 6.49 1.60
CA GLY A 177 -13.75 6.41 0.14
C GLY A 177 -12.66 7.17 -0.62
N LEU A 178 -12.33 8.39 -0.18
CA LEU A 178 -11.24 9.16 -0.80
C LEU A 178 -9.88 8.47 -0.61
N ARG A 179 -9.62 7.89 0.56
CA ARG A 179 -8.39 7.11 0.82
C ARG A 179 -8.28 5.91 -0.12
N LEU A 180 -9.39 5.19 -0.35
CA LEU A 180 -9.43 4.06 -1.28
C LEU A 180 -9.20 4.51 -2.72
N ILE A 181 -9.93 5.52 -3.18
CA ILE A 181 -9.86 5.99 -4.57
C ILE A 181 -8.46 6.54 -4.87
N THR A 182 -7.96 7.47 -4.06
CA THR A 182 -6.66 8.10 -4.30
C THR A 182 -5.50 7.11 -4.13
N GLY A 183 -5.59 6.21 -3.14
CA GLY A 183 -4.63 5.12 -2.95
C GLY A 183 -4.60 4.15 -4.11
N ALA A 184 -5.77 3.69 -4.58
CA ALA A 184 -5.87 2.76 -5.71
C ALA A 184 -5.37 3.38 -7.02
N LEU A 185 -5.72 4.64 -7.31
CA LEU A 185 -5.23 5.37 -8.48
C LEU A 185 -3.71 5.50 -8.46
N PHE A 186 -3.14 5.88 -7.32
CA PHE A 186 -1.69 5.97 -7.15
C PHE A 186 -1.01 4.62 -7.36
N GLY A 187 -1.45 3.59 -6.63
CA GLY A 187 -0.88 2.24 -6.72
C GLY A 187 -0.96 1.65 -8.12
N PHE A 188 -2.13 1.72 -8.76
CA PHE A 188 -2.31 1.23 -10.13
C PHE A 188 -1.42 1.97 -11.12
N SER A 189 -1.37 3.30 -11.05
CA SER A 189 -0.58 4.12 -11.98
C SER A 189 0.92 3.89 -11.79
N LEU A 190 1.38 3.78 -10.53
CA LEU A 190 2.76 3.48 -10.20
C LEU A 190 3.18 2.11 -10.73
N ALA A 191 2.37 1.07 -10.52
CA ALA A 191 2.64 -0.26 -11.03
C ALA A 191 2.70 -0.29 -12.57
N TRP A 192 1.76 0.38 -13.24
CA TRP A 192 1.74 0.45 -14.71
C TRP A 192 2.88 1.29 -15.31
N LEU A 193 3.46 2.20 -14.53
CA LEU A 193 4.70 2.90 -14.88
C LEU A 193 5.92 1.99 -14.68
N ILE A 194 6.04 1.38 -13.51
CA ILE A 194 7.27 0.72 -13.05
C ILE A 194 7.45 -0.68 -13.64
N PHE A 195 6.39 -1.49 -13.75
CA PHE A 195 6.52 -2.87 -14.24
C PHE A 195 7.08 -2.97 -15.67
N PRO A 196 6.63 -2.16 -16.64
CA PRO A 196 7.27 -2.13 -17.97
C PRO A 196 8.72 -1.63 -17.94
N LEU A 197 9.06 -0.72 -17.02
CA LEU A 197 10.44 -0.22 -16.86
C LEU A 197 11.36 -1.31 -16.32
N ILE A 198 10.93 -2.05 -15.29
CA ILE A 198 11.65 -3.22 -14.77
C ILE A 198 11.86 -4.26 -15.88
N GLU A 199 10.81 -4.55 -16.66
CA GLU A 199 10.91 -5.48 -17.80
C GLU A 199 11.95 -5.04 -18.83
N SER A 200 12.03 -3.73 -19.09
CA SER A 200 13.03 -3.19 -20.02
C SER A 200 14.46 -3.31 -19.49
N ALA A 201 14.65 -3.23 -18.17
CA ALA A 201 15.96 -3.36 -17.54
C ALA A 201 16.53 -4.79 -17.62
N PHE A 202 15.69 -5.82 -17.75
CA PHE A 202 16.12 -7.20 -17.96
C PHE A 202 16.49 -7.54 -19.42
N LYS A 203 16.24 -6.63 -20.37
CA LYS A 203 16.63 -6.86 -21.77
C LYS A 203 18.11 -6.49 -21.96
N PRO A 204 18.91 -7.33 -22.64
CA PRO A 204 20.28 -6.99 -22.97
C PRO A 204 20.34 -5.65 -23.72
N LEU A 205 21.32 -4.81 -23.39
CA LEU A 205 21.60 -3.62 -24.19
C LEU A 205 21.86 -4.04 -25.64
N PRO A 206 21.39 -3.28 -26.65
CA PRO A 206 21.75 -3.55 -28.02
C PRO A 206 23.27 -3.55 -28.15
N ALA A 207 23.82 -4.51 -28.89
CA ALA A 207 25.25 -4.60 -29.13
C ALA A 207 25.74 -3.25 -29.69
N ALA A 208 26.84 -2.72 -29.12
CA ALA A 208 27.44 -1.50 -29.62
C ALA A 208 27.69 -1.65 -31.13
N PRO A 209 27.40 -0.62 -31.95
CA PRO A 209 27.68 -0.69 -33.37
C PRO A 209 29.15 -1.04 -33.55
N ARG A 210 29.44 -2.14 -34.24
CA ARG A 210 30.82 -2.49 -34.62
C ARG A 210 31.33 -1.31 -35.44
N THR A 211 32.23 -0.52 -34.88
CA THR A 211 33.00 0.46 -35.65
C THR A 211 33.73 -0.33 -36.72
N ALA A 212 33.25 -0.21 -37.96
CA ALA A 212 33.97 -0.75 -39.10
C ALA A 212 35.32 -0.04 -39.13
N VAL A 213 36.37 -0.74 -38.72
CA VAL A 213 37.74 -0.32 -38.99
C VAL A 213 37.85 -0.33 -40.51
N ARG A 214 37.77 0.84 -41.14
CA ARG A 214 38.17 1.00 -42.53
C ARG A 214 39.66 0.71 -42.57
N SER A 215 40.03 -0.39 -43.20
CA SER A 215 41.37 -0.59 -43.72
C SER A 215 41.49 0.28 -44.96
N ASP A 216 42.17 1.41 -44.84
CA ASP A 216 42.68 2.16 -45.98
C ASP A 216 43.89 1.44 -46.59
#